data_AF-A0A0H3NR83-F1
#
_entry.id   AF-A0A0H3NR83-F1
#
_cell.length_a   1.000
_cell.length_b   1.000
_cell.length_c   1.000
_cell.angle_alpha   90.00
_cell.angle_beta   90.00
_cell.angle_gamma   90.00
#
_symmetry.space_group_name_H-M   'P 1'
#
loop_
_entity.id
_entity.type
_entity.pdbx_description
1 polymer ?
#
loop_
_entity_poly.entity_id
_entity_poly.type
_entity_poly.pdbx_seq_one_letter_code
_entity_poly.pdbx_strand_id
1 'polypeptide(L)'
;MLQLLFVCYSDIRYRTISNKFIITIAINAVALGFTMNHAINIVIPFSALLIGYSLFHFHLIGGGDVKLITVLLLALTTAKSLDFILYTAMMGGVVMIIGMLVNREDIQQRGVPYAVAISAGFLLSFLI
;
A
#
# COMPACT_ATOMS: atom_id res chain seq x y z
N MET A 1 9.49 -7.12 3.65
CA MET A 1 9.90 -6.34 4.85
C MET A 1 10.86 -5.21 4.52
N LEU A 2 12.12 -5.49 4.13
CA LEU A 2 13.14 -4.44 3.90
C LEU A 2 12.73 -3.40 2.84
N GLN A 3 12.17 -3.85 1.71
CA GLN A 3 11.69 -2.97 0.64
C GLN A 3 10.58 -2.02 1.10
N LEU A 4 9.68 -2.47 1.98
CA LEU A 4 8.60 -1.65 2.52
C LEU A 4 9.14 -0.54 3.42
N LEU A 5 10.18 -0.81 4.22
CA LEU A 5 10.86 0.21 5.01
C LEU A 5 11.48 1.29 4.12
N PHE A 6 12.12 0.91 3.01
CA PHE A 6 12.66 1.87 2.04
C PHE A 6 11.57 2.71 1.38
N VAL A 7 10.44 2.09 1.02
CA VAL A 7 9.29 2.82 0.46
C VAL A 7 8.71 3.78 1.50
N CYS A 8 8.53 3.35 2.75
CA CYS A 8 8.09 4.21 3.85
C CYS A 8 9.03 5.41 4.05
N TYR A 9 10.34 5.17 4.05
CA TYR A 9 11.33 6.24 4.17
C TYR A 9 11.28 7.23 3.00
N SER A 10 11.18 6.72 1.77
CA SER A 10 11.03 7.55 0.56
C SER A 10 9.75 8.36 0.60
N ASP A 11 8.65 7.78 1.07
CA ASP A 11 7.34 8.43 1.16
C ASP A 11 7.32 9.53 2.23
N ILE A 12 7.95 9.30 3.39
CA ILE A 12 8.08 10.32 4.44
C ILE A 12 8.94 11.50 3.96
N ARG A 13 10.07 11.23 3.29
CA ARG A 13 11.03 12.27 2.93
C ARG A 13 10.70 13.01 1.63
N TYR A 14 10.31 12.27 0.60
CA TYR A 14 10.13 12.76 -0.75
C TYR A 14 8.68 12.70 -1.25
N ARG A 15 7.74 12.14 -0.46
CA ARG A 15 6.32 11.97 -0.86
C ARG A 15 6.16 11.29 -2.22
N THR A 16 7.11 10.43 -2.57
CA THR A 16 7.17 9.79 -3.87
C THR A 16 7.51 8.32 -3.73
N ILE A 17 6.70 7.50 -4.41
CA ILE A 17 6.91 6.06 -4.53
C ILE A 17 7.46 5.80 -5.93
N SER A 18 8.74 5.44 -6.02
CA SER A 18 9.38 5.16 -7.32
C SER A 18 8.81 3.89 -7.95
N ASN A 19 8.52 3.95 -9.25
CA ASN A 19 8.08 2.78 -10.02
C ASN A 19 9.08 1.61 -9.94
N LYS A 20 10.38 1.88 -9.75
CA LYS A 20 11.40 0.83 -9.55
C LYS A 20 11.12 -0.03 -8.30
N PHE A 21 10.70 0.60 -7.20
CA PHE A 21 10.32 -0.13 -5.98
C PHE A 21 9.04 -0.93 -6.21
N ILE A 22 8.05 -0.35 -6.88
CA ILE A 22 6.80 -1.05 -7.20
C ILE A 22 7.06 -2.31 -8.03
N ILE A 23 7.89 -2.24 -9.07
CA ILE A 23 8.22 -3.39 -9.93
C ILE A 23 8.95 -4.47 -9.13
N THR A 24 9.93 -4.08 -8.30
CA THR A 24 10.66 -5.06 -7.49
C THR A 24 9.77 -5.72 -6.43
N ILE A 25 8.86 -4.97 -5.80
CA ILE A 25 7.88 -5.53 -4.88
C ILE A 25 6.89 -6.44 -5.63
N ALA A 26 6.48 -6.10 -6.86
CA ALA A 26 5.59 -6.92 -7.67
C ALA A 26 6.16 -8.31 -7.95
N ILE A 27 7.43 -8.38 -8.34
CA ILE A 27 8.11 -9.65 -8.59
C ILE A 27 8.17 -10.48 -7.30
N ASN A 28 8.51 -9.85 -6.17
CA ASN A 28 8.55 -10.53 -4.88
C ASN A 28 7.15 -10.99 -4.43
N ALA A 29 6.11 -10.19 -4.67
CA ALA A 29 4.73 -10.51 -4.32
C ALA A 29 4.21 -11.71 -5.12
N VAL A 30 4.50 -11.79 -6.42
CA VAL A 30 4.19 -12.95 -7.26
C VAL A 30 4.90 -14.21 -6.74
N ALA A 31 6.20 -14.10 -6.46
CA ALA A 31 6.98 -15.23 -5.95
C ALA A 31 6.45 -15.73 -4.59
N LEU A 32 6.05 -14.80 -3.72
CA LEU A 32 5.48 -15.11 -2.41
C LEU A 32 4.09 -15.74 -2.55
N GLY A 33 3.23 -15.19 -3.42
CA GLY A 33 1.92 -15.75 -3.72
C GLY A 33 2.00 -17.18 -4.26
N PHE A 34 2.95 -17.44 -5.16
CA PHE A 34 3.17 -18.77 -5.73
C PHE A 34 3.67 -19.79 -4.68
N THR A 35 4.62 -19.39 -3.84
CA THR A 35 5.21 -20.27 -2.81
C THR A 35 4.26 -20.58 -1.67
N MET A 36 3.42 -19.61 -1.25
CA MET A 36 2.54 -19.80 -0.10
C MET A 36 1.19 -20.41 -0.47
N ASN A 37 0.56 -19.92 -1.54
CA ASN A 37 -0.83 -20.26 -1.86
C ASN A 37 -0.98 -21.28 -2.99
N HIS A 38 0.09 -21.62 -3.72
CA HIS A 38 0.09 -22.46 -4.94
C HIS A 38 -0.84 -21.99 -6.09
N ALA A 39 -1.66 -20.96 -5.85
CA ALA A 39 -2.56 -20.31 -6.78
C ALA A 39 -2.54 -18.80 -6.53
N ILE A 40 -2.41 -18.02 -7.60
CA ILE A 40 -2.41 -16.55 -7.53
C ILE A 40 -3.79 -16.07 -7.92
N ASN A 41 -4.49 -15.39 -7.01
CA ASN A 41 -5.74 -14.74 -7.35
C ASN A 41 -5.46 -13.39 -7.99
N ILE A 42 -5.54 -13.34 -9.32
CA ILE A 42 -5.30 -12.12 -10.11
C ILE A 42 -6.55 -11.21 -10.13
N VAL A 43 -7.74 -11.77 -9.85
CA VAL A 43 -9.01 -11.03 -9.96
C VAL A 43 -9.05 -9.85 -9.00
N ILE A 44 -8.70 -10.07 -7.73
CA ILE A 44 -8.72 -9.01 -6.70
C ILE A 44 -7.73 -7.88 -7.00
N PRO A 45 -6.42 -8.12 -7.21
CA PRO A 45 -5.48 -7.05 -7.51
C PRO A 45 -5.82 -6.32 -8.81
N PHE A 46 -6.38 -7.02 -9.81
CA PHE A 46 -6.85 -6.38 -11.04
C PHE A 46 -8.05 -5.47 -10.80
N SER A 47 -9.06 -5.92 -10.05
CA SER A 47 -10.19 -5.07 -9.64
C SER A 47 -9.73 -3.87 -8.80
N ALA A 48 -8.81 -4.08 -7.86
CA ALA A 48 -8.24 -2.99 -7.05
C ALA A 48 -7.46 -1.98 -7.89
N LEU A 49 -6.72 -2.43 -8.91
CA LEU A 49 -6.04 -1.54 -9.86
C LEU A 49 -7.07 -0.71 -10.64
N LEU A 50 -8.14 -1.34 -11.14
CA LEU A 50 -9.17 -0.67 -11.94
C LEU A 50 -9.90 0.40 -11.12
N ILE A 51 -10.36 0.03 -9.93
CA ILE A 51 -11.02 0.95 -8.98
C ILE A 51 -10.05 2.06 -8.57
N GLY A 52 -8.84 1.70 -8.15
CA GLY A 52 -7.84 2.66 -7.73
C GLY A 52 -7.42 3.62 -8.85
N TYR A 53 -7.35 3.14 -10.09
CA TYR A 53 -7.07 3.99 -11.25
C TYR A 53 -8.23 4.96 -11.55
N SER A 54 -9.48 4.51 -11.40
CA SER A 54 -10.63 5.42 -11.46
C SER A 54 -10.56 6.49 -10.36
N LEU A 55 -10.22 6.14 -9.12
CA LEU A 55 -10.04 7.11 -8.03
C LEU A 55 -8.87 8.06 -8.27
N PHE A 56 -7.77 7.58 -8.86
CA PHE A 56 -6.65 8.40 -9.29
C PHE A 56 -7.06 9.42 -10.35
N HIS A 57 -7.93 9.04 -11.30
CA HIS A 57 -8.47 9.97 -12.30
C HIS A 57 -9.24 11.14 -11.64
N PHE A 58 -9.97 10.86 -10.56
CA PHE A 58 -10.64 11.88 -9.75
C PHE A 58 -9.69 12.64 -8.79
N HIS A 59 -8.37 12.42 -8.86
CA HIS A 59 -7.36 13.03 -8.00
C HIS A 59 -7.59 12.81 -6.49
N LEU A 60 -8.34 11.77 -6.12
CA LEU A 60 -8.65 11.46 -4.72
C LEU A 60 -7.51 10.72 -4.01
N ILE A 61 -6.70 9.98 -4.77
CA ILE A 61 -5.63 9.12 -4.27
C ILE A 61 -4.38 9.28 -5.14
N GLY A 62 -3.20 9.14 -4.54
CA GLY A 62 -1.93 9.13 -5.26
C GLY A 62 -1.76 7.88 -6.13
N GLY A 63 -1.32 8.05 -7.37
CA GLY A 63 -1.12 6.91 -8.29
C GLY A 63 -0.05 5.93 -7.82
N GLY A 64 0.89 6.37 -6.97
CA GLY A 64 1.86 5.50 -6.31
C GLY A 64 1.21 4.55 -5.31
N ASP A 65 0.26 5.06 -4.52
CA ASP A 65 -0.43 4.30 -3.47
C ASP A 65 -1.29 3.19 -4.06
N VAL A 66 -2.02 3.48 -5.14
CA VAL A 66 -2.81 2.49 -5.90
C VAL A 66 -1.92 1.35 -6.35
N LYS A 67 -0.79 1.67 -6.99
CA LYS A 67 0.14 0.67 -7.50
C LYS A 67 0.73 -0.18 -6.39
N LEU A 68 1.06 0.44 -5.24
CA LEU A 68 1.58 -0.27 -4.08
C LEU A 68 0.54 -1.25 -3.52
N ILE A 69 -0.71 -0.80 -3.34
CA ILE A 69 -1.84 -1.64 -2.89
C ILE A 69 -2.05 -2.82 -3.83
N THR A 70 -2.11 -2.59 -5.14
CA THR A 70 -2.30 -3.64 -6.14
C THR A 70 -1.20 -4.69 -6.08
N VAL A 71 0.05 -4.25 -5.98
CA VAL A 71 1.20 -5.14 -5.93
C VAL A 71 1.20 -5.99 -4.66
N LEU A 72 0.83 -5.40 -3.52
CA LEU A 72 0.77 -6.13 -2.24
C LEU A 72 -0.39 -7.13 -2.19
N LEU A 73 -1.54 -6.79 -2.78
CA LEU A 73 -2.68 -7.70 -2.92
C LEU A 73 -2.33 -8.97 -3.70
N LEU A 74 -1.37 -8.90 -4.62
CA LEU A 74 -0.92 -10.05 -5.41
C LEU A 74 -0.22 -11.13 -4.56
N ALA A 75 0.32 -10.76 -3.40
CA ALA A 75 0.92 -11.69 -2.44
C ALA A 75 -0.10 -12.35 -1.50
N LEU A 76 -1.32 -11.79 -1.39
CA LEU A 76 -2.31 -12.18 -0.40
C LEU A 76 -3.41 -13.08 -0.98
N THR A 77 -3.96 -13.94 -0.12
CA THR A 77 -5.16 -14.72 -0.43
C THR A 77 -6.42 -13.84 -0.35
N THR A 78 -7.51 -14.26 -1.00
CA THR A 78 -8.81 -13.56 -1.00
C THR A 78 -9.29 -13.11 0.39
N ALA A 79 -9.19 -13.98 1.40
CA ALA A 79 -9.58 -13.64 2.77
C ALA A 79 -8.70 -12.50 3.34
N LYS A 80 -7.37 -12.66 3.24
CA LYS A 80 -6.39 -11.68 3.74
C LYS A 80 -6.44 -10.34 2.99
N SER A 81 -6.84 -10.35 1.73
CA SER A 81 -7.01 -9.12 0.93
C SER A 81 -8.08 -8.18 1.51
N LEU A 82 -9.17 -8.72 2.06
CA LEU A 82 -10.20 -7.93 2.74
C LEU A 82 -9.67 -7.34 4.05
N ASP A 83 -9.00 -8.18 4.86
CA ASP A 83 -8.35 -7.74 6.10
C ASP A 83 -7.31 -6.66 5.83
N PHE A 84 -6.54 -6.79 4.75
CA PHE A 84 -5.54 -5.82 4.33
C PHE A 84 -6.16 -4.45 4.03
N ILE A 85 -7.27 -4.39 3.31
CA ILE A 85 -7.96 -3.13 3.02
C ILE A 85 -8.48 -2.49 4.32
N LEU A 86 -9.10 -3.30 5.20
CA LEU A 86 -9.60 -2.84 6.50
C LEU A 86 -8.46 -2.30 7.38
N TYR A 87 -7.38 -3.05 7.54
CA TYR A 87 -6.23 -2.63 8.34
C TYR A 87 -5.51 -1.43 7.73
N THR A 88 -5.44 -1.33 6.39
CA THR A 88 -4.88 -0.15 5.73
C THR A 88 -5.74 1.08 6.00
N ALA A 89 -7.07 0.95 5.96
CA ALA A 89 -7.97 2.06 6.30
C ALA A 89 -7.83 2.50 7.76
N MET A 90 -7.75 1.54 8.69
CA MET A 90 -7.51 1.82 10.12
C MET A 90 -6.16 2.52 10.34
N MET A 91 -5.09 1.97 9.76
CA MET A 91 -3.75 2.55 9.88
C MET A 91 -3.63 3.90 9.18
N GLY A 92 -4.39 4.14 8.10
CA GLY A 92 -4.48 5.44 7.44
C GLY A 92 -4.99 6.53 8.39
N GLY A 93 -6.05 6.23 9.16
CA GLY A 93 -6.55 7.14 10.20
C GLY A 93 -5.53 7.39 11.31
N VAL A 94 -4.84 6.35 11.77
CA VAL A 94 -3.78 6.47 12.78
C VAL A 94 -2.63 7.35 12.29
N VAL A 95 -2.13 7.12 11.07
CA VAL A 95 -1.04 7.90 10.47
C VAL A 95 -1.47 9.36 10.24
N MET A 96 -2.72 9.61 9.86
CA MET A 96 -3.26 10.97 9.75
C MET A 96 -3.26 11.68 11.11
N ILE A 97 -3.78 11.04 12.16
CA ILE A 97 -3.83 11.62 13.51
C ILE A 97 -2.41 11.90 14.02
N ILE A 98 -1.49 10.93 13.91
CA ILE A 98 -0.10 11.10 14.35
C ILE A 98 0.58 12.21 13.54
N GLY A 99 0.40 12.24 12.22
CA GLY A 99 0.94 13.30 11.35
C GLY A 99 0.44 14.68 11.76
N MET A 100 -0.85 14.81 12.07
CA MET A 100 -1.43 16.04 12.58
C MET A 100 -1.00 16.40 14.02
N LEU A 101 -0.48 15.47 14.82
CA LEU A 101 0.09 15.79 16.12
C LEU A 101 1.54 16.22 16.02
N VAL A 102 2.32 15.59 15.13
CA VAL A 102 3.75 15.86 14.97
C VAL A 102 4.00 17.13 14.17
N ASN A 103 3.39 17.26 12.98
CA ASN A 103 3.66 18.39 12.11
C ASN A 103 2.49 18.69 11.16
N ARG A 104 1.51 19.46 11.64
CA ARG A 104 0.28 19.80 10.90
C ARG A 104 0.57 20.49 9.57
N GLU A 105 1.52 21.42 9.57
CA GLU A 105 1.85 22.21 8.39
C GLU A 105 2.42 21.34 7.27
N ASP A 106 3.28 20.37 7.60
CA ASP A 106 3.83 19.42 6.62
C ASP A 106 2.71 18.55 6.01
N ILE A 107 1.79 18.04 6.83
CA ILE A 107 0.66 17.22 6.36
C ILE A 107 -0.28 18.03 5.47
N GLN A 108 -0.58 19.28 5.81
CA GLN A 108 -1.45 20.14 5.00
C GLN A 108 -0.80 20.54 3.67
N GLN A 109 0.51 20.78 3.65
CA GLN A 109 1.21 21.21 2.44
C GLN A 109 1.61 20.05 1.52
N ARG A 110 2.00 18.90 2.10
CA ARG A 110 2.62 17.78 1.38
C ARG A 110 1.80 16.50 1.38
N GLY A 111 0.71 16.45 2.13
CA GLY A 111 -0.12 15.26 2.30
C GLY A 111 0.42 14.26 3.33
N VAL A 112 -0.38 13.23 3.59
CA VAL A 112 -0.09 12.17 4.57
C VAL A 112 0.80 11.09 3.91
N PRO A 113 1.80 10.51 4.62
CA PRO A 113 2.56 9.38 4.09
C PRO A 113 1.71 8.10 4.07
N TYR A 114 0.95 7.90 2.99
CA TYR A 114 0.07 6.74 2.86
C TYR A 114 0.83 5.42 2.73
N ALA A 115 2.07 5.44 2.23
CA ALA A 115 2.85 4.21 2.10
C ALA A 115 3.14 3.55 3.44
N VAL A 116 3.22 4.35 4.52
CA VAL A 116 3.40 3.86 5.89
C VAL A 116 2.15 3.11 6.36
N ALA A 117 0.96 3.67 6.13
CA ALA A 117 -0.30 3.03 6.47
C ALA A 117 -0.52 1.73 5.68
N ILE A 118 -0.25 1.76 4.36
CA ILE A 118 -0.35 0.60 3.48
C ILE A 118 0.62 -0.49 3.91
N SER A 119 1.87 -0.13 4.20
CA SER A 119 2.86 -1.10 4.67
C SER A 119 2.43 -1.70 6.01
N ALA A 120 1.99 -0.90 6.98
CA ALA A 120 1.51 -1.39 8.27
C ALA A 120 0.30 -2.33 8.13
N GLY A 121 -0.69 -1.96 7.31
CA GLY A 121 -1.87 -2.79 7.04
C GLY A 121 -1.50 -4.13 6.41
N PHE A 122 -0.53 -4.13 5.47
CA PHE A 122 -0.01 -5.35 4.87
C PHE A 122 0.66 -6.26 5.89
N LEU A 123 1.51 -5.69 6.76
CA LEU A 123 2.18 -6.45 7.82
C LEU A 123 1.18 -7.11 8.77
N LEU A 124 0.13 -6.37 9.15
CA LEU A 124 -0.89 -6.87 10.06
C LEU A 124 -1.68 -8.03 9.43
N SER A 125 -2.13 -7.84 8.18
CA SER A 125 -2.86 -8.87 7.43
C SER A 125 -2.01 -10.10 7.11
N PHE A 126 -0.70 -9.92 6.95
CA PHE A 126 0.21 -11.03 6.69
C PHE A 126 0.53 -11.85 7.94
N LEU A 127 0.54 -11.22 9.13
CA LEU A 127 0.96 -11.85 10.39
C LEU A 127 -0.19 -12.53 11.15
N ILE A 128 -1.35 -11.88 11.17
CA ILE A 128 -2.62 -12.41 11.73
C ILE A 128 -3.25 -13.26 10.66
#